data_AF-A0A4Y1YJP7-F1
#
_entry.id   AF-A0A4Y1YJP7-F1
#
_cell.length_a   1.000
_cell.length_b   1.000
_cell.length_c   1.000
_cell.angle_alpha   90.00
_cell.angle_beta   90.00
_cell.angle_gamma   90.00
#
_symmetry.space_group_name_H-M   'P 1'
#
loop_
_entity.id
_entity.type
_entity.pdbx_description
1 polymer ?
#
loop_
_entity_poly.entity_id
_entity_poly.type
_entity_poly.pdbx_seq_one_letter_code
_entity_poly.pdbx_strand_id
1 'polypeptide(L)'
;MIQIDEDTPSDSTAHKVGYNTISEISKERIRRAGKKVSGGKMDVDTGFRVLKVDTSNMADVYYAPDALDKSNLDLFVDNIKPDRTAEDLLFQVMLDWGVDLALPIERKIIQGKDVFFVDGDALAACFDAHGGIDEAFVKELATHKPLRVVFRDAGFKSDDVKINVEQIFKLLSPGTEVKSI
;
A
#
# COMPACT_ATOMS: atom_id res chain seq x y z
N MET A 1 9.91 16.17 -4.72
CA MET A 1 10.06 17.24 -3.70
C MET A 1 9.94 16.58 -2.34
N ILE A 2 10.79 16.94 -1.39
CA ILE A 2 10.66 16.52 0.00
C ILE A 2 10.57 17.80 0.83
N GLN A 3 9.60 17.86 1.74
CA GLN A 3 9.37 19.02 2.60
C GLN A 3 9.03 18.53 4.00
N ILE A 4 9.75 19.02 4.99
CA ILE A 4 9.45 18.74 6.40
C ILE A 4 8.11 19.36 6.78
N ASP A 5 7.33 18.63 7.57
CA ASP A 5 6.01 19.03 8.08
C ASP A 5 6.16 19.93 9.32
N GLU A 6 6.99 20.97 9.20
CA GLU A 6 7.25 21.94 10.27
C GLU A 6 6.05 22.87 10.46
N ASP A 7 5.69 23.13 11.71
CA ASP A 7 4.61 24.04 12.07
C ASP A 7 4.92 25.47 11.67
N THR A 8 3.91 26.15 11.16
CA THR A 8 3.97 27.59 10.88
C THR A 8 3.86 28.37 12.18
N PRO A 9 4.59 29.50 12.34
CA PRO A 9 4.42 30.37 13.50
C PRO A 9 2.98 30.85 13.62
N SER A 10 2.42 30.83 14.83
CA SER A 10 1.00 31.12 15.09
C SER A 10 0.58 32.55 14.71
N ASP A 11 1.52 33.48 14.71
CA ASP A 11 1.33 34.88 14.31
C ASP A 11 1.55 35.11 12.80
N SER A 12 2.02 34.11 12.06
CA SER A 12 2.28 34.20 10.62
C SER A 12 1.00 34.33 9.80
N THR A 13 1.12 34.97 8.63
CA THR A 13 0.01 35.07 7.68
C THR A 13 -0.47 33.70 7.21
N ALA A 14 0.45 32.73 7.03
CA ALA A 14 0.12 31.39 6.58
C ALA A 14 -0.78 30.65 7.59
N HIS A 15 -0.41 30.72 8.87
CA HIS A 15 -1.18 30.13 9.96
C HIS A 15 -2.58 30.75 10.07
N LYS A 16 -2.66 32.08 9.98
CA LYS A 16 -3.93 32.85 10.03
C LYS A 16 -4.90 32.50 8.91
N VAL A 17 -4.41 32.02 7.77
CA VAL A 17 -5.25 31.58 6.63
C VAL A 17 -5.42 30.06 6.56
N GLY A 18 -5.04 29.33 7.62
CA GLY A 18 -5.33 27.91 7.80
C GLY A 18 -4.26 26.94 7.26
N TYR A 19 -3.06 27.42 6.89
CA TYR A 19 -1.93 26.53 6.61
C TYR A 19 -1.15 26.33 7.91
N ASN A 20 -1.33 25.19 8.55
CA ASN A 20 -0.71 24.87 9.82
C ASN A 20 0.76 24.50 9.64
N THR A 21 1.13 23.86 8.52
CA THR A 21 2.52 23.42 8.28
C THR A 21 3.09 23.95 6.97
N ILE A 22 4.43 24.00 6.89
CA ILE A 22 5.14 24.40 5.67
C ILE A 22 4.84 23.43 4.50
N SER A 23 4.59 22.15 4.80
CA SER A 23 4.23 21.16 3.78
C SER A 23 2.89 21.49 3.12
N GLU A 24 1.92 22.03 3.86
CA GLU A 24 0.63 22.46 3.31
C GLU A 24 0.76 23.63 2.34
N ILE A 25 1.59 24.62 2.70
CA ILE A 25 1.93 25.74 1.80
C ILE A 25 2.58 25.21 0.52
N SER A 26 3.50 24.25 0.65
CA SER A 26 4.22 23.67 -0.47
C SER A 26 3.29 22.91 -1.43
N LYS A 27 2.40 22.07 -0.89
CA LYS A 27 1.36 21.34 -1.65
C LYS A 27 0.45 22.31 -2.40
N GLU A 28 -0.02 23.36 -1.73
CA GLU A 28 -0.91 24.33 -2.36
C GLU A 28 -0.20 25.18 -3.42
N ARG A 29 1.07 25.54 -3.20
CA ARG A 29 1.89 26.23 -4.20
C ARG A 29 2.02 25.41 -5.47
N ILE A 30 2.31 24.11 -5.36
CA ILE A 30 2.40 23.19 -6.51
C ILE A 30 1.05 23.10 -7.21
N ARG A 31 -0.04 22.91 -6.46
CA ARG A 31 -1.40 22.83 -7.04
C ARG A 31 -1.77 24.08 -7.83
N ARG A 32 -1.49 25.27 -7.30
CA ARG A 32 -1.76 26.55 -7.99
C ARG A 32 -0.87 26.74 -9.20
N ALA A 33 0.40 26.35 -9.12
CA ALA A 33 1.31 26.39 -10.27
C ALA A 33 0.82 25.45 -11.38
N GLY A 34 0.44 24.22 -11.03
CA GLY A 34 -0.15 23.25 -11.96
C GLY A 34 -1.38 23.82 -12.67
N LYS A 35 -2.35 24.38 -11.93
CA LYS A 35 -3.55 25.03 -12.52
C LYS A 35 -3.24 26.15 -13.51
N LYS A 36 -2.18 26.93 -13.25
CA LYS A 36 -1.76 28.01 -14.17
C LYS A 36 -1.13 27.46 -15.45
N VAL A 37 -0.41 26.35 -15.35
CA VAL A 37 0.21 25.67 -16.51
C VAL A 37 -0.83 24.93 -17.33
N SER A 38 -1.75 24.20 -16.70
CA SER A 38 -2.81 23.44 -17.37
C SER A 38 -3.89 24.31 -18.00
N GLY A 39 -4.06 25.55 -17.52
CA GLY A 39 -4.90 26.57 -18.18
C GLY A 39 -4.35 27.07 -19.54
N GLY A 40 -3.16 26.61 -19.95
CA GLY A 40 -2.60 26.85 -21.29
C GLY A 40 -3.15 25.88 -22.35
N LYS A 41 -2.65 25.99 -23.60
CA LYS A 41 -3.07 25.13 -24.73
C LYS A 41 -2.40 23.74 -24.77
N MET A 42 -1.62 23.36 -23.76
CA MET A 42 -0.93 22.07 -23.70
C MET A 42 -1.58 21.16 -22.67
N ASP A 43 -1.84 19.92 -23.07
CA ASP A 43 -2.24 18.85 -22.17
C ASP A 43 -0.99 18.35 -21.44
N VAL A 44 -0.89 18.69 -20.15
CA VAL A 44 0.26 18.39 -19.29
C VAL A 44 -0.27 17.79 -18.00
N ASP A 45 0.32 16.68 -17.57
CA ASP A 45 0.02 16.12 -16.25
C ASP A 45 0.52 17.07 -15.16
N THR A 46 -0.43 17.60 -14.39
CA THR A 46 -0.18 18.49 -13.24
C THR A 46 -0.62 17.85 -11.93
N GLY A 47 -1.04 16.59 -11.98
CA GLY A 47 -1.30 15.78 -10.81
C GLY A 47 -0.03 15.48 -10.04
N PHE A 48 -0.17 15.22 -8.75
CA PHE A 48 0.92 14.75 -7.92
C PHE A 48 0.38 13.91 -6.78
N ARG A 49 1.17 12.92 -6.38
CA ARG A 49 0.90 12.10 -5.20
C ARG A 49 1.63 12.70 -4.00
N VAL A 50 0.99 12.70 -2.85
CA VAL A 50 1.59 13.13 -1.57
C VAL A 50 1.72 11.90 -0.69
N LEU A 51 2.91 11.68 -0.15
CA LEU A 51 3.21 10.63 0.82
C LEU A 51 3.78 11.29 2.07
N LYS A 52 3.52 10.69 3.23
CA LYS A 52 4.04 11.13 4.52
C LYS A 52 4.85 9.99 5.13
N VAL A 53 5.98 10.32 5.76
CA VAL A 53 6.72 9.35 6.56
C VAL A 53 5.97 9.12 7.86
N ASP A 54 5.74 7.86 8.19
CA ASP A 54 5.09 7.42 9.41
C ASP A 54 5.86 6.23 10.02
N THR A 55 5.43 5.75 11.17
CA THR A 55 5.94 4.54 11.82
C THR A 55 5.66 3.29 10.97
N SER A 56 6.40 2.20 11.23
CA SER A 56 6.21 0.90 10.55
C SER A 56 4.75 0.47 10.51
N ASN A 57 4.34 -0.17 9.41
CA ASN A 57 3.02 -0.82 9.33
C ASN A 57 2.94 -2.08 10.20
N MET A 58 4.09 -2.66 10.56
CA MET A 58 4.15 -3.86 11.38
C MET A 58 3.83 -3.52 12.85
N ALA A 59 3.09 -4.41 13.50
CA ALA A 59 2.87 -4.34 14.94
C ALA A 59 4.19 -4.59 15.70
N ASP A 60 4.43 -3.83 16.76
CA ASP A 60 5.63 -3.98 17.59
C ASP A 60 5.47 -5.18 18.52
N VAL A 61 5.91 -6.35 18.06
CA VAL A 61 5.83 -7.62 18.79
C VAL A 61 7.00 -7.75 19.77
N TYR A 62 7.02 -6.92 20.83
CA TYR A 62 7.99 -7.04 21.92
C TYR A 62 7.44 -7.95 23.03
N TYR A 63 7.93 -9.18 23.14
CA TYR A 63 7.58 -10.05 24.28
C TYR A 63 8.81 -10.55 25.03
N ALA A 64 8.76 -10.42 26.35
CA ALA A 64 9.47 -11.32 27.26
C ALA A 64 8.62 -12.61 27.37
N PRO A 65 9.20 -13.82 27.23
CA PRO A 65 8.46 -15.09 27.24
C PRO A 65 7.54 -15.28 28.46
N ASP A 66 7.85 -14.63 29.58
CA ASP A 66 7.18 -14.80 30.86
C ASP A 66 5.98 -13.86 31.09
N ALA A 67 5.67 -12.96 30.14
CA ALA A 67 4.60 -11.94 30.26
C ALA A 67 3.33 -12.26 29.45
N LEU A 68 3.04 -13.55 29.22
CA LEU A 68 1.91 -13.99 28.39
C LEU A 68 0.60 -14.07 29.19
N ASP A 69 -0.24 -13.03 29.10
CA ASP A 69 -1.65 -13.11 29.45
C ASP A 69 -2.44 -13.77 28.29
N LYS A 70 -3.15 -14.86 28.60
CA LYS A 70 -3.92 -15.66 27.62
C LYS A 70 -5.02 -14.87 26.89
N SER A 71 -5.38 -13.68 27.36
CA SER A 71 -6.36 -12.79 26.74
C SER A 71 -5.86 -12.08 25.48
N ASN A 72 -4.55 -12.12 25.19
CA ASN A 72 -3.97 -11.43 24.05
C ASN A 72 -3.74 -12.34 22.83
N LEU A 73 -4.21 -13.60 22.84
CA LEU A 73 -4.00 -14.56 21.75
C LEU A 73 -4.48 -14.06 20.37
N ASP A 74 -5.50 -13.20 20.34
CA ASP A 74 -6.00 -12.59 19.10
C ASP A 74 -5.05 -11.51 18.52
N LEU A 75 -4.20 -10.88 19.34
CA LEU A 75 -3.17 -9.93 18.91
C LEU A 75 -1.98 -10.60 18.21
N PHE A 76 -1.93 -11.94 18.18
CA PHE A 76 -0.89 -12.71 17.48
C PHE A 76 -1.33 -13.19 16.10
N VAL A 77 -2.58 -12.92 15.70
CA VAL A 77 -3.11 -13.37 14.39
C VAL A 77 -2.74 -12.41 13.27
N ASP A 78 -2.48 -11.14 13.58
CA ASP A 78 -2.24 -10.09 12.60
C ASP A 78 -0.97 -9.30 12.88
N ASN A 79 -0.07 -9.30 11.89
CA ASN A 79 1.24 -8.69 11.97
C ASN A 79 1.19 -7.18 11.72
N ILE A 80 0.03 -6.67 11.29
CA ILE A 80 -0.15 -5.31 10.79
C ILE A 80 -0.95 -4.49 11.80
N LYS A 81 -0.53 -3.24 12.04
CA LYS A 81 -1.27 -2.32 12.91
C LYS A 81 -2.69 -2.08 12.37
N PRO A 82 -3.72 -2.04 13.24
CA PRO A 82 -5.13 -2.02 12.81
C PRO A 82 -5.55 -0.71 12.13
N ASP A 83 -4.76 0.36 12.28
CA ASP A 83 -4.98 1.66 11.65
C ASP A 83 -4.35 1.79 10.25
N ARG A 84 -3.74 0.72 9.73
CA ARG A 84 -3.11 0.72 8.40
C ARG A 84 -4.08 0.37 7.28
N THR A 85 -3.98 1.13 6.20
CA THR A 85 -4.76 0.92 4.98
C THR A 85 -4.06 -0.02 4.02
N ALA A 86 -4.81 -0.56 3.05
CA ALA A 86 -4.24 -1.39 2.00
C ALA A 86 -3.21 -0.63 1.15
N GLU A 87 -3.43 0.67 0.95
CA GLU A 87 -2.50 1.56 0.27
C GLU A 87 -1.19 1.76 1.07
N ASP A 88 -1.25 1.87 2.40
CA ASP A 88 -0.03 1.97 3.23
C ASP A 88 0.86 0.74 3.07
N LEU A 89 0.23 -0.45 3.02
CA LEU A 89 0.92 -1.72 2.77
C LEU A 89 1.48 -1.77 1.35
N LEU A 90 0.72 -1.30 0.35
CA LEU A 90 1.17 -1.24 -1.04
C LEU A 90 2.42 -0.37 -1.17
N PHE A 91 2.42 0.84 -0.61
CA PHE A 91 3.54 1.76 -0.70
C PHE A 91 4.77 1.23 0.05
N GLN A 92 4.59 0.52 1.17
CA GLN A 92 5.69 -0.18 1.83
C GLN A 92 6.29 -1.26 0.93
N VAL A 93 5.45 -2.13 0.33
CA VAL A 93 5.91 -3.18 -0.59
C VAL A 93 6.65 -2.60 -1.79
N MET A 94 6.12 -1.51 -2.38
CA MET A 94 6.77 -0.83 -3.49
C MET A 94 8.17 -0.33 -3.10
N LEU A 95 8.32 0.25 -1.90
CA LEU A 95 9.61 0.69 -1.37
C LEU A 95 10.57 -0.48 -1.12
N ASP A 96 10.12 -1.54 -0.44
CA ASP A 96 10.91 -2.73 -0.12
C ASP A 96 11.47 -3.40 -1.38
N TRP A 97 10.73 -3.31 -2.48
CA TRP A 97 11.05 -3.94 -3.76
C TRP A 97 11.64 -2.99 -4.79
N GLY A 98 11.92 -1.75 -4.41
CA GLY A 98 12.52 -0.74 -5.29
C GLY A 98 11.64 -0.39 -6.51
N VAL A 99 10.33 -0.55 -6.39
CA VAL A 99 9.34 -0.17 -7.41
C VAL A 99 9.10 1.33 -7.32
N ASP A 100 9.14 2.03 -8.46
CA ASP A 100 8.98 3.49 -8.49
C ASP A 100 7.56 3.90 -8.06
N LEU A 101 7.49 4.82 -7.08
CA LEU A 101 6.25 5.34 -6.51
C LEU A 101 5.48 6.25 -7.47
N ALA A 102 6.06 6.65 -8.60
CA ALA A 102 5.38 7.40 -9.65
C ALA A 102 4.57 6.50 -10.60
N LEU A 103 4.78 5.18 -10.55
CA LEU A 103 4.10 4.24 -11.45
C LEU A 103 2.58 4.27 -11.25
N PRO A 104 1.81 4.06 -12.34
CA PRO A 104 0.36 4.02 -12.27
C PRO A 104 -0.10 2.85 -11.42
N ILE A 105 -1.14 3.08 -10.63
CA ILE A 105 -1.75 2.06 -9.77
C ILE A 105 -3.21 1.95 -10.16
N GLU A 106 -3.62 0.77 -10.59
CA GLU A 106 -5.01 0.43 -10.91
C GLU A 106 -5.58 -0.48 -9.82
N ARG A 107 -6.76 -0.13 -9.29
CA ARG A 107 -7.50 -1.03 -8.41
C ARG A 107 -8.56 -1.79 -9.21
N LYS A 108 -8.55 -3.12 -9.12
CA LYS A 108 -9.50 -4.03 -9.76
C LYS A 108 -10.13 -4.94 -8.71
N ILE A 109 -11.39 -5.31 -8.92
CA ILE A 109 -12.09 -6.27 -8.07
C ILE A 109 -12.00 -7.64 -8.73
N ILE A 110 -11.37 -8.60 -8.06
CA ILE A 110 -11.24 -9.99 -8.51
C ILE A 110 -11.91 -10.87 -7.46
N GLN A 111 -12.95 -11.61 -7.85
CA GLN A 111 -13.80 -12.40 -6.94
C GLN A 111 -14.27 -11.64 -5.69
N GLY A 112 -14.61 -10.36 -5.84
CA GLY A 112 -15.08 -9.51 -4.74
C GLY A 112 -13.98 -8.97 -3.83
N LYS A 113 -12.69 -9.18 -4.14
CA LYS A 113 -11.55 -8.64 -3.39
C LYS A 113 -10.84 -7.55 -4.17
N ASP A 114 -10.38 -6.52 -3.47
CA ASP A 114 -9.59 -5.44 -4.06
C ASP A 114 -8.16 -5.92 -4.35
N VAL A 115 -7.75 -5.78 -5.61
CA VAL A 115 -6.39 -6.08 -6.08
C VAL A 115 -5.80 -4.83 -6.72
N PHE A 116 -4.62 -4.44 -6.24
CA PHE A 116 -3.86 -3.32 -6.78
C PHE A 116 -2.86 -3.85 -7.81
N PHE A 117 -2.92 -3.30 -9.02
CA PHE A 117 -1.97 -3.55 -10.09
C PHE A 117 -1.10 -2.32 -10.29
N VAL A 118 0.22 -2.47 -10.13
CA VAL A 118 1.21 -1.42 -10.34
C VAL A 118 1.89 -1.64 -11.68
N ASP A 119 1.94 -0.58 -12.49
CA ASP A 119 2.54 -0.61 -13.83
C ASP A 119 1.97 -1.74 -14.73
N GLY A 120 0.65 -1.93 -14.66
CA GLY A 120 -0.06 -2.97 -15.39
C GLY A 120 0.06 -4.35 -14.75
N ASP A 121 1.23 -4.96 -14.79
CA ASP A 121 1.50 -6.33 -14.32
C ASP A 121 2.81 -6.47 -13.52
N ALA A 122 3.54 -5.38 -13.27
CA ALA A 122 4.83 -5.44 -12.56
C ALA A 122 4.68 -5.90 -11.10
N LEU A 123 3.60 -5.47 -10.44
CA LEU A 123 3.24 -5.90 -9.09
C LEU A 123 1.71 -6.00 -8.98
N ALA A 124 1.22 -7.15 -8.53
CA ALA A 124 -0.16 -7.33 -8.10
C ALA A 124 -0.19 -7.49 -6.56
N ALA A 125 -1.05 -6.78 -5.86
CA ALA A 125 -1.15 -6.87 -4.40
C ALA A 125 -2.60 -7.02 -3.94
N CYS A 126 -2.85 -7.98 -3.06
CA CYS A 126 -4.14 -8.19 -2.41
C CYS A 126 -3.93 -8.24 -0.90
N PHE A 127 -4.50 -7.26 -0.18
CA PHE A 127 -4.33 -7.08 1.26
C PHE A 127 -5.59 -7.45 2.05
N ASP A 128 -6.39 -8.40 1.53
CA ASP A 128 -7.53 -8.95 2.25
C ASP A 128 -7.09 -9.50 3.62
N ALA A 129 -7.91 -9.30 4.65
CA ALA A 129 -7.62 -9.72 6.03
C ALA A 129 -8.71 -10.66 6.58
N HIS A 130 -9.58 -11.18 5.72
CA HIS A 130 -10.80 -11.87 6.11
C HIS A 130 -10.84 -13.31 5.61
N GLY A 131 -9.68 -13.88 5.26
CA GLY A 131 -9.59 -15.24 4.71
C GLY A 131 -10.22 -15.37 3.31
N GLY A 132 -10.30 -14.27 2.54
CA GLY A 132 -10.89 -14.24 1.21
C GLY A 132 -10.01 -14.83 0.11
N ILE A 133 -8.72 -15.07 0.37
CA ILE A 133 -7.78 -15.64 -0.60
C ILE A 133 -7.94 -17.16 -0.58
N ASP A 134 -8.65 -17.68 -1.59
CA ASP A 134 -8.83 -19.10 -1.86
C ASP A 134 -8.16 -19.50 -3.19
N GLU A 135 -8.11 -20.81 -3.48
CA GLU A 135 -7.49 -21.28 -4.72
C GLU A 135 -8.15 -20.74 -5.99
N ALA A 136 -9.47 -20.48 -5.95
CA ALA A 136 -10.19 -19.96 -7.10
C ALA A 136 -9.71 -18.55 -7.42
N PHE A 137 -9.59 -17.71 -6.40
CA PHE A 137 -9.06 -16.35 -6.53
C PHE A 137 -7.61 -16.36 -7.02
N VAL A 138 -6.77 -17.22 -6.45
CA VAL A 138 -5.35 -17.32 -6.85
C VAL A 138 -5.22 -17.77 -8.31
N LYS A 139 -6.03 -18.74 -8.76
CA LYS A 139 -6.05 -19.19 -10.15
C LYS A 139 -6.46 -18.06 -11.10
N GLU A 140 -7.48 -17.29 -10.75
CA GLU A 140 -7.91 -16.12 -11.55
C GLU A 140 -6.83 -15.05 -11.60
N LEU A 141 -6.25 -14.68 -10.45
CA LEU A 141 -5.17 -13.71 -10.38
C LEU A 141 -3.93 -14.15 -11.18
N ALA A 142 -3.57 -15.43 -11.13
CA ALA A 142 -2.45 -15.97 -11.89
C ALA A 142 -2.64 -15.87 -13.41
N THR A 143 -3.87 -15.79 -13.92
CA THR A 143 -4.12 -15.58 -15.36
C THR A 143 -3.66 -14.21 -15.85
N HIS A 144 -3.56 -13.22 -14.95
CA HIS A 144 -3.02 -11.88 -15.26
C HIS A 144 -1.48 -11.87 -15.38
N LYS A 145 -0.82 -12.99 -15.04
CA LYS A 145 0.64 -13.19 -15.17
C LYS A 145 1.49 -12.02 -14.61
N PRO A 146 1.24 -11.55 -13.37
CA PRO A 146 2.04 -10.49 -12.81
C PRO A 146 3.49 -10.93 -12.62
N LEU A 147 4.46 -10.02 -12.74
CA LEU A 147 5.86 -10.32 -12.44
C LEU A 147 6.05 -10.67 -10.96
N ARG A 148 5.32 -9.98 -10.08
CA ARG A 148 5.37 -10.19 -8.64
C ARG A 148 3.99 -10.08 -8.04
N VAL A 149 3.70 -10.89 -7.04
CA VAL A 149 2.43 -10.87 -6.31
C VAL A 149 2.67 -10.83 -4.81
N VAL A 150 1.91 -9.98 -4.12
CA VAL A 150 1.93 -9.88 -2.65
C VAL A 150 0.56 -10.13 -2.06
N PHE A 151 0.54 -10.96 -1.03
CA PHE A 151 -0.64 -11.23 -0.22
C PHE A 151 -0.40 -10.84 1.23
N ARG A 152 -1.46 -10.46 1.93
CA ARG A 152 -1.47 -10.43 3.40
C ARG A 152 -1.67 -11.83 3.95
N ASP A 153 -0.91 -12.21 4.97
CA ASP A 153 -0.97 -13.54 5.58
C ASP A 153 -2.35 -13.86 6.15
N ALA A 154 -2.97 -12.90 6.86
CA ALA A 154 -4.33 -13.04 7.38
C ALA A 154 -5.41 -13.15 6.28
N GLY A 155 -5.07 -12.87 5.02
CA GLY A 155 -5.98 -12.98 3.89
C GLY A 155 -6.20 -14.41 3.42
N PHE A 156 -5.31 -15.36 3.75
CA PHE A 156 -5.45 -16.74 3.32
C PHE A 156 -6.60 -17.45 4.04
N LYS A 157 -7.43 -18.16 3.28
CA LYS A 157 -8.54 -18.94 3.83
C LYS A 157 -8.07 -20.09 4.72
N SER A 158 -6.92 -20.69 4.39
CA SER A 158 -6.27 -21.74 5.18
C SER A 158 -4.78 -21.84 4.83
N ASP A 159 -4.01 -22.48 5.71
CA ASP A 159 -2.58 -22.76 5.49
C ASP A 159 -2.35 -23.62 4.23
N ASP A 160 -3.28 -24.52 3.91
CA ASP A 160 -3.24 -25.32 2.69
C ASP A 160 -3.25 -24.42 1.44
N VAL A 161 -4.10 -23.38 1.43
CA VAL A 161 -4.13 -22.42 0.31
C VAL A 161 -2.80 -21.69 0.22
N LYS A 162 -2.25 -21.21 1.35
CA LYS A 162 -0.95 -20.51 1.38
C LYS A 162 0.17 -21.36 0.77
N ILE A 163 0.23 -22.66 1.12
CA ILE A 163 1.21 -23.60 0.57
C ILE A 163 0.96 -23.83 -0.93
N ASN A 164 -0.30 -23.95 -1.34
CA ASN A 164 -0.67 -24.25 -2.73
C ASN A 164 -0.50 -23.05 -3.67
N VAL A 165 -0.55 -21.80 -3.17
CA VAL A 165 -0.47 -20.58 -4.00
C VAL A 165 0.78 -20.58 -4.87
N GLU A 166 1.95 -20.88 -4.31
CA GLU A 166 3.18 -20.94 -5.08
C GLU A 166 3.12 -21.98 -6.21
N GLN A 167 2.48 -23.12 -5.97
CA GLN A 167 2.33 -24.16 -6.98
C GLN A 167 1.39 -23.72 -8.10
N ILE A 168 0.31 -23.04 -7.76
CA ILE A 168 -0.64 -22.48 -8.73
C ILE A 168 0.06 -21.45 -9.62
N PHE A 169 0.83 -20.54 -9.04
CA PHE A 169 1.63 -19.57 -9.81
C PHE A 169 2.70 -20.28 -10.65
N LYS A 170 3.44 -21.26 -10.11
CA LYS A 170 4.41 -22.05 -10.90
C LYS A 170 3.80 -22.75 -12.12
N LEU A 171 2.52 -23.14 -12.06
CA LEU A 171 1.81 -23.78 -13.18
C LEU A 171 1.27 -22.78 -14.20
N LEU A 172 0.65 -21.68 -13.74
CA LEU A 172 -0.08 -20.74 -14.60
C LEU A 172 0.75 -19.53 -15.04
N SER A 173 1.69 -19.12 -14.18
CA SER A 173 2.60 -17.99 -14.41
C SER A 173 3.98 -18.27 -13.78
N PRO A 174 4.80 -19.14 -14.40
CA PRO A 174 6.06 -19.63 -13.83
C PRO A 174 7.09 -18.54 -13.48
N GLY A 175 6.96 -17.35 -14.08
CA GLY A 175 7.83 -16.21 -13.83
C GLY A 175 7.38 -15.29 -12.69
N THR A 176 6.25 -15.56 -12.06
CA THR A 176 5.73 -14.73 -10.96
C THR A 176 6.44 -15.04 -9.65
N GLU A 177 7.01 -14.01 -9.04
CA GLU A 177 7.50 -14.09 -7.66
C GLU A 177 6.34 -13.88 -6.67
N VAL A 178 6.14 -14.83 -5.76
CA VAL A 178 5.07 -14.78 -4.75
C VAL A 178 5.67 -14.42 -3.40
N LYS A 179 5.09 -13.43 -2.71
CA LYS A 179 5.43 -13.09 -1.33
C LYS A 179 4.17 -12.91 -0.49
N SER A 180 4.31 -13.19 0.81
CA SER A 180 3.30 -12.90 1.82
C SER A 180 3.89 -12.04 2.94
N ILE A 181 3.07 -11.17 3.53
CA ILE A 181 3.44 -10.25 4.62
C ILE A 181 2.41 -10.27 5.75
#